data_AF-A0A918PUH5-F1
#
_entry.id   AF-A0A918PUH5-F1
#
_cell.length_a   1.000
_cell.length_b   1.000
_cell.length_c   1.000
_cell.angle_alpha   90.00
_cell.angle_beta   90.00
_cell.angle_gamma   90.00
#
_symmetry.space_group_name_H-M   'P 1'
#
loop_
_entity.id
_entity.type
_entity.pdbx_description
1 polymer ?
#
loop_
_entity_poly.entity_id
_entity_poly.type
_entity_poly.pdbx_seq_one_letter_code
_entity_poly.pdbx_strand_id
1 'polypeptide(L)' 'MSLLPTWLRSGSDRALAASSYAGRRSATERAAAKQRTRARTRRQADIREAARAGQAWEEQDRRRFR' A
#
# COMPACT_ATOMS: atom_id res chain seq x y z
N MET A 1 23.97 -47.00 8.32
CA MET A 1 23.27 -45.89 9.01
C MET A 1 23.50 -44.62 8.20
N SER A 2 22.48 -44.17 7.46
CA SER A 2 22.60 -43.04 6.55
C SER A 2 22.50 -41.73 7.33
N LEU A 3 23.62 -41.02 7.46
CA LEU A 3 23.68 -39.68 8.01
C LEU A 3 23.09 -38.71 6.99
N LEU A 4 21.81 -38.35 7.15
CA LEU A 4 21.22 -37.28 6.36
C LEU A 4 21.99 -35.99 6.67
N PRO A 5 22.49 -35.27 5.64
CA PRO A 5 23.26 -34.06 5.89
C PRO A 5 22.36 -33.00 6.52
N THR A 6 22.91 -32.22 7.45
CA THR A 6 22.21 -31.33 8.38
C THR A 6 21.30 -30.29 7.69
N TRP A 7 21.58 -29.97 6.42
CA TRP A 7 20.79 -29.08 5.57
C TRP A 7 19.40 -29.62 5.15
N LEU A 8 19.15 -30.93 5.31
CA LEU A 8 17.89 -31.60 4.97
C LEU A 8 16.93 -31.61 6.17
N ARG A 9 17.36 -31.10 7.33
CA ARG A 9 16.50 -30.91 8.50
C ARG A 9 15.63 -29.67 8.29
N SER A 10 14.64 -29.85 7.42
CA SER A 10 13.60 -28.91 6.97
C SER A 10 12.73 -28.26 8.06
N GLY A 11 13.12 -28.33 9.33
CA GLY A 11 12.44 -27.71 10.46
C GLY A 11 13.02 -26.37 10.91
N SER A 12 14.23 -25.99 10.49
CA SER A 12 14.92 -24.81 11.07
C SER A 12 14.82 -23.53 10.24
N ASP A 13 14.58 -23.62 8.93
CA ASP A 13 14.61 -22.44 8.05
C ASP A 13 13.53 -21.43 8.40
N ARG A 14 12.33 -21.91 8.75
CA ARG A 14 11.21 -21.03 9.11
C ARG A 14 11.47 -20.31 10.43
N ALA A 15 12.09 -20.98 11.40
CA ALA A 15 12.47 -20.41 12.68
C ALA A 15 13.67 -19.45 12.57
N LEU A 16 14.65 -19.78 11.70
CA LEU A 16 15.77 -18.90 11.35
C LEU A 16 15.30 -17.66 10.60
N ALA A 17 14.35 -17.80 9.67
CA ALA A 17 13.74 -16.65 9.00
C ALA A 17 12.94 -15.80 9.98
N ALA A 18 12.12 -16.42 10.84
CA ALA A 18 11.35 -15.71 11.85
C ALA A 18 12.24 -14.92 12.82
N SER A 19 13.37 -15.49 13.26
CA SER A 19 14.34 -14.80 14.13
C SER A 19 15.17 -13.75 13.38
N SER A 20 15.65 -14.03 12.17
CA SER A 20 16.49 -13.11 11.37
C SER A 20 15.70 -11.89 10.86
N TYR A 21 14.41 -12.07 10.59
CA TYR A 21 13.50 -11.01 10.15
C TYR A 21 12.58 -10.51 11.27
N ALA A 22 12.77 -10.97 12.52
CA ALA A 22 12.04 -10.45 13.67
C ALA A 22 12.22 -8.92 13.72
N GLY A 23 11.10 -8.19 13.74
CA GLY A 23 11.09 -6.73 13.76
C GLY A 23 11.28 -6.04 12.40
N ARG A 24 11.53 -6.76 11.29
CA ARG A 24 11.54 -6.17 9.94
C ARG A 24 10.16 -6.29 9.31
N ARG A 25 9.62 -5.16 8.82
CA ARG A 25 8.40 -5.20 7.99
C ARG A 25 8.64 -6.06 6.76
N SER A 26 7.75 -7.01 6.51
CA SER A 26 7.81 -7.85 5.31
C SER A 26 7.67 -7.00 4.05
N ALA A 27 8.14 -7.49 2.91
CA ALA A 27 7.98 -6.80 1.63
C ALA A 27 6.48 -6.49 1.35
N THR A 28 5.61 -7.43 1.69
CA THR A 28 4.14 -7.31 1.60
C THR A 28 3.59 -6.21 2.50
N GLU A 29 4.03 -6.13 3.76
CA GLU A 29 3.60 -5.06 4.67
C GLU A 29 4.03 -3.67 4.20
N ARG A 30 5.23 -3.56 3.63
CA ARG A 30 5.70 -2.30 3.03
C ARG A 30 4.88 -1.92 1.80
N ALA A 31 4.57 -2.90 0.95
CA ALA A 31 3.73 -2.69 -0.22
C ALA A 31 2.31 -2.24 0.18
N ALA A 32 1.70 -2.92 1.16
CA ALA A 32 0.39 -2.56 1.71
C ALA A 32 0.39 -1.15 2.32
N ALA A 33 1.42 -0.81 3.11
CA ALA A 33 1.57 0.53 3.67
C ALA A 33 1.66 1.60 2.57
N LYS A 34 2.46 1.36 1.52
CA LYS A 34 2.60 2.25 0.37
C LYS A 34 1.31 2.40 -0.43
N GLN A 35 0.52 1.33 -0.56
CA GLN A 35 -0.77 1.39 -1.25
C GLN A 35 -1.78 2.22 -0.46
N ARG A 36 -1.84 2.06 0.87
CA ARG A 36 -2.73 2.84 1.74
C ARG A 36 -2.42 4.34 1.68
N THR A 37 -1.14 4.71 1.73
CA THR A 37 -0.74 6.13 1.63
C THR A 37 -1.09 6.72 0.27
N ARG A 38 -0.79 6.01 -0.83
CA ARG A 38 -1.17 6.43 -2.19
C ARG A 38 -2.68 6.62 -2.35
N ALA A 39 -3.48 5.68 -1.85
CA ALA A 39 -4.94 5.77 -1.92
C ALA A 39 -5.46 7.01 -1.16
N ARG A 40 -4.93 7.28 0.02
CA ARG A 40 -5.29 8.47 0.81
C ARG A 40 -4.96 9.77 0.06
N THR A 41 -3.76 9.88 -0.49
CA THR A 41 -3.34 11.08 -1.24
C THR A 41 -4.18 11.29 -2.49
N ARG A 42 -4.47 10.23 -3.25
CA ARG A 42 -5.35 10.31 -4.43
C ARG A 42 -6.74 10.78 -4.08
N ARG A 43 -7.37 10.19 -3.06
CA ARG A 43 -8.71 10.59 -2.61
C ARG A 43 -8.78 12.08 -2.27
N GLN A 44 -7.75 12.65 -1.65
CA GLN A 44 -7.71 14.09 -1.36
C GLN A 44 -7.59 14.95 -2.62
N ALA A 45 -6.82 14.50 -3.61
CA ALA A 45 -6.72 15.18 -4.90
C ALA A 45 -8.06 15.13 -5.66
N ASP A 46 -8.68 13.96 -5.73
CA ASP A 46 -9.95 13.72 -6.42
C ASP A 46 -11.07 14.62 -5.84
N ILE A 47 -11.16 14.73 -4.50
CA ILE A 47 -12.12 15.61 -3.82
C ILE A 47 -11.90 17.08 -4.21
N ARG A 48 -10.64 17.54 -4.24
CA ARG A 48 -10.31 18.93 -4.60
C ARG A 48 -10.58 19.23 -6.07
N GLU A 49 -10.40 18.25 -6.93
CA GLU A 49 -10.69 18.37 -8.36
C GLU A 49 -12.20 18.42 -8.60
N ALA A 50 -12.96 17.52 -7.98
CA ALA A 50 -14.42 17.52 -8.05
C ALA A 50 -15.01 18.85 -7.55
N ALA A 51 -14.51 19.39 -6.43
CA ALA A 51 -14.96 20.68 -5.92
C ALA A 51 -14.69 21.84 -6.91
N ARG A 52 -13.50 21.86 -7.53
CA ARG A 52 -13.15 22.87 -8.55
C ARG A 52 -14.01 22.74 -9.80
N ALA A 53 -14.25 21.52 -10.27
CA ALA A 53 -15.11 21.24 -11.41
C ALA A 53 -16.55 21.70 -11.16
N GLY A 54 -17.10 21.42 -9.98
CA GLY A 54 -18.44 21.87 -9.58
C GLY A 54 -18.54 23.40 -9.55
N GLN A 55 -17.57 24.09 -8.93
CA GLN A 55 -17.54 25.55 -8.91
C GLN A 55 -17.45 26.16 -10.31
N ALA A 56 -16.62 25.59 -11.19
CA ALA A 56 -16.51 26.06 -12.57
C ALA A 56 -17.81 25.88 -13.34
N TRP A 57 -18.51 24.76 -13.14
CA TRP A 57 -19.80 24.50 -13.74
C TRP A 57 -20.86 25.50 -13.27
N GLU A 58 -20.98 25.73 -11.96
CA GLU A 58 -21.93 26.71 -11.40
C GLU A 58 -21.65 28.14 -11.88
N GLU A 59 -20.37 28.52 -11.98
CA GLU A 59 -19.97 29.82 -12.50
C GLU A 59 -20.34 29.97 -13.98
N GLN A 60 -20.15 28.93 -14.79
CA GLN A 60 -20.56 28.92 -16.19
C GLN A 60 -22.08 29.01 -16.32
N ASP A 61 -22.83 28.27 -15.50
CA ASP A 61 -24.28 28.28 -15.47
C ASP A 61 -24.83 29.68 -15.12
N ARG A 62 -24.27 30.30 -14.08
CA ARG A 62 -24.59 31.68 -13.69
C ARG A 62 -24.33 32.71 -14.79
N ARG A 63 -23.30 32.51 -15.62
CA ARG A 63 -23.02 33.38 -16.78
C ARG A 63 -23.98 33.16 -17.94
N ARG A 64 -24.56 31.97 -18.06
CA ARG A 64 -25.49 31.63 -19.14
C ARG A 64 -26.90 32.16 -18.90
N PHE A 65 -27.29 32.27 -17.63
CA PHE A 65 -28.63 32.73 -17.21
C PHE A 65 -28.65 34.15 -16.63
N ARG A 66 -27.54 34.89 -16.74
CA ARG A 66 -27.49 36.34 -16.54
C ARG A 66 -27.59 37.06 -17.87
#